data_AF-A0A835AT79-F1
#
_entry.id   AF-A0A835AT79-F1
#
_cell.length_a   1.000
_cell.length_b   1.000
_cell.length_c   1.000
_cell.angle_alpha   90.00
_cell.angle_beta   90.00
_cell.angle_gamma   90.00
#
_symmetry.space_group_name_H-M   'P 1'
#
loop_
_entity.id
_entity.type
_entity.pdbx_description
1 polymer ?
#
loop_
_entity_poly.entity_id
_entity_poly.type
_entity_poly.pdbx_seq_one_letter_code
_entity_poly.pdbx_strand_id
1 'polypeptide(L)'
;MATQRRGASGRPSGTDGSDFSYRMVVDSRYQRVAEGRSRLARLILVQILHQVAGGALLLLSLSKGKEPNKFAVLSVAAGLLAVVVGELGRRRTMAVLLRLYTSLSSIAVAFSVTCIIRSELLFKVMNKNTEAITSYEMFDVVRVALGILLQMVVIATTTRLLQNMSPPKRAS
;
A
#
# COMPACT_ATOMS: atom_id res chain seq x y z
N MET A 1 -35.23 -65.89 -6.14
CA MET A 1 -33.86 -65.46 -6.48
C MET A 1 -33.72 -63.98 -6.16
N ALA A 2 -33.01 -63.64 -5.08
CA ALA A 2 -32.80 -62.26 -4.67
C ALA A 2 -31.53 -61.72 -5.35
N THR A 3 -31.69 -60.72 -6.22
CA THR A 3 -30.57 -60.03 -6.87
C THR A 3 -29.98 -59.01 -5.90
N GLN A 4 -28.86 -59.37 -5.27
CA GLN A 4 -28.07 -58.49 -4.42
C GLN A 4 -27.42 -57.40 -5.30
N ARG A 5 -27.92 -56.16 -5.24
CA ARG A 5 -27.25 -54.99 -5.82
C ARG A 5 -25.94 -54.77 -5.05
N ARG A 6 -24.80 -55.04 -5.70
CA ARG A 6 -23.46 -54.70 -5.19
C ARG A 6 -23.42 -53.21 -4.83
N GLY A 7 -22.98 -52.93 -3.60
CA GLY A 7 -22.85 -51.57 -3.09
C GLY A 7 -21.96 -50.73 -3.99
N ALA A 8 -22.55 -49.68 -4.57
CA ALA A 8 -21.79 -48.56 -5.11
C ALA A 8 -21.26 -47.75 -3.92
N SER A 9 -20.12 -48.15 -3.36
CA SER A 9 -19.41 -47.35 -2.36
C SER A 9 -17.90 -47.48 -2.46
N GLY A 10 -17.38 -47.64 -3.69
CA GLY A 10 -15.98 -47.33 -3.97
C GLY A 10 -15.81 -45.82 -3.88
N ARG A 11 -15.07 -45.34 -2.87
CA ARG A 11 -14.59 -43.95 -2.80
C ARG A 11 -13.95 -43.63 -4.17
N PRO A 12 -14.32 -42.52 -4.84
CA PRO A 12 -13.73 -42.19 -6.14
C PRO A 12 -12.20 -42.21 -6.03
N SER A 13 -11.59 -43.14 -6.74
CA SER A 13 -10.14 -43.36 -6.75
C SER A 13 -9.49 -42.13 -7.38
N GLY A 14 -8.84 -41.34 -6.52
CA GLY A 14 -8.40 -39.97 -6.80
C GLY A 14 -8.39 -39.08 -5.56
N THR A 15 -8.97 -39.55 -4.44
CA THR A 15 -8.93 -38.85 -3.14
C THR A 15 -8.13 -39.64 -2.10
N ASP A 16 -6.86 -39.90 -2.38
CA ASP A 16 -5.88 -40.45 -1.43
C ASP A 16 -5.51 -39.47 -0.28
N GLY A 17 -6.24 -38.36 -0.16
CA GLY A 17 -5.96 -37.29 0.80
C GLY A 17 -4.86 -36.34 0.35
N SER A 18 -4.07 -36.69 -0.67
CA SER A 18 -3.07 -35.80 -1.27
C SER A 18 -3.76 -34.65 -2.02
N ASP A 19 -4.83 -34.92 -2.77
CA ASP A 19 -5.63 -33.90 -3.47
C ASP A 19 -6.36 -32.96 -2.48
N PHE A 20 -6.91 -33.50 -1.39
CA PHE A 20 -7.53 -32.68 -0.33
C PHE A 20 -6.48 -31.78 0.35
N SER A 21 -5.32 -32.33 0.69
CA SER A 21 -4.22 -31.56 1.29
C SER A 21 -3.69 -30.49 0.32
N TYR A 22 -3.59 -30.81 -0.97
CA TYR A 22 -3.18 -29.87 -2.01
C TYR A 22 -4.21 -28.73 -2.15
N ARG A 23 -5.50 -29.05 -2.27
CA ARG A 23 -6.59 -28.06 -2.35
C ARG A 23 -6.62 -27.14 -1.13
N MET A 24 -6.45 -27.66 0.08
CA MET A 24 -6.40 -26.84 1.30
C MET A 24 -5.23 -25.84 1.31
N VAL A 25 -4.05 -26.25 0.84
CA VAL A 25 -2.87 -25.36 0.74
C VAL A 25 -3.05 -24.31 -0.36
N VAL A 26 -3.67 -24.71 -1.48
CA VAL A 26 -3.92 -23.83 -2.62
C VAL A 26 -5.03 -22.81 -2.32
N ASP A 27 -6.12 -23.24 -1.71
CA ASP A 27 -7.26 -22.38 -1.36
C ASP A 27 -6.88 -21.34 -0.30
N SER A 28 -6.14 -21.75 0.72
CA SER A 28 -5.58 -20.80 1.72
C SER A 28 -4.60 -19.81 1.08
N ARG A 29 -3.83 -20.26 0.07
CA ARG A 29 -3.15 -19.48 -0.98
C ARG A 29 -3.97 -18.30 -1.47
N TYR A 30 -4.99 -18.65 -2.24
CA TYR A 30 -5.84 -17.70 -2.94
C TYR A 30 -6.58 -16.77 -1.97
N GLN A 31 -7.02 -17.29 -0.82
CA GLN A 31 -7.66 -16.49 0.22
C GLN A 31 -6.72 -15.40 0.74
N ARG A 32 -5.48 -15.72 1.11
CA ARG A 32 -4.50 -14.72 1.59
C ARG A 32 -4.18 -13.66 0.54
N VAL A 33 -4.13 -14.05 -0.74
CA VAL A 33 -3.95 -13.09 -1.85
C VAL A 33 -5.17 -12.17 -1.97
N ALA A 34 -6.38 -12.70 -1.89
CA ALA A 34 -7.61 -11.91 -1.95
C ALA A 34 -7.71 -10.92 -0.76
N GLU A 35 -7.45 -11.39 0.46
CA GLU A 35 -7.40 -10.57 1.67
C GLU A 35 -6.34 -9.46 1.56
N GLY A 36 -5.13 -9.82 1.12
CA GLY A 36 -4.04 -8.86 0.91
C GLY A 36 -4.40 -7.81 -0.14
N ARG A 37 -5.08 -8.18 -1.23
CA ARG A 37 -5.58 -7.23 -2.25
C ARG A 37 -6.66 -6.32 -1.70
N SER A 38 -7.59 -6.83 -0.91
CA SER A 38 -8.64 -6.01 -0.27
C SER A 38 -8.04 -5.01 0.73
N ARG A 39 -7.09 -5.46 1.55
CA ARG A 39 -6.35 -4.58 2.46
C ARG A 39 -5.56 -3.52 1.69
N LEU A 40 -4.88 -3.90 0.62
CA LEU A 40 -4.15 -2.96 -0.23
C LEU A 40 -5.08 -1.94 -0.90
N ALA A 41 -6.27 -2.33 -1.34
CA ALA A 41 -7.26 -1.40 -1.90
C ALA A 41 -7.63 -0.30 -0.90
N ARG A 42 -7.88 -0.68 0.37
CA ARG A 42 -8.16 0.28 1.44
C ARG A 42 -6.97 1.21 1.70
N LEU A 43 -5.75 0.68 1.70
CA LEU A 43 -4.55 1.50 1.89
C LEU A 43 -4.32 2.48 0.74
N ILE A 44 -4.58 2.08 -0.51
CA ILE A 44 -4.52 2.98 -1.67
C ILE A 44 -5.56 4.10 -1.52
N LEU A 45 -6.78 3.79 -1.08
CA LEU A 45 -7.79 4.81 -0.79
C LEU A 45 -7.30 5.81 0.26
N VAL A 46 -6.72 5.34 1.37
CA VAL A 46 -6.16 6.22 2.41
C VAL A 46 -5.00 7.05 1.87
N GLN A 47 -4.15 6.49 1.00
CA GLN A 47 -3.08 7.24 0.33
C GLN A 47 -3.62 8.30 -0.63
N ILE A 48 -4.74 8.05 -1.32
CA ILE A 48 -5.42 9.06 -2.15
C ILE A 48 -5.87 10.22 -1.28
N LEU A 49 -6.57 9.94 -0.17
CA LEU A 49 -7.04 10.98 0.76
C LEU A 49 -5.87 11.78 1.33
N HIS A 50 -4.79 11.07 1.70
CA HIS A 50 -3.55 11.70 2.09
C HIS A 50 -3.03 12.60 0.96
N GLN A 51 -2.91 12.13 -0.28
CA GLN A 51 -2.42 12.92 -1.41
C GLN A 51 -3.26 14.17 -1.67
N VAL A 52 -4.59 14.05 -1.62
CA VAL A 52 -5.55 15.16 -1.77
C VAL A 52 -5.31 16.23 -0.70
N ALA A 53 -5.15 15.84 0.56
CA ALA A 53 -4.84 16.80 1.62
C ALA A 53 -3.51 17.55 1.36
N GLY A 54 -2.58 16.96 0.61
CA GLY A 54 -1.23 17.52 0.40
C GLY A 54 -1.24 18.50 -0.74
N GLY A 55 -1.95 18.12 -1.82
CA GLY A 55 -2.30 19.04 -2.89
C GLY A 55 -3.08 20.25 -2.36
N ALA A 56 -4.06 20.04 -1.47
CA ALA A 56 -4.83 21.13 -0.88
C ALA A 56 -3.96 22.10 -0.06
N LEU A 57 -3.05 21.59 0.78
CA LEU A 57 -2.11 22.42 1.55
C LEU A 57 -1.12 23.18 0.64
N LEU A 58 -0.65 22.53 -0.43
CA LEU A 58 0.22 23.15 -1.43
C LEU A 58 -0.51 24.28 -2.17
N LEU A 59 -1.75 24.04 -2.61
CA LEU A 59 -2.59 25.05 -3.26
C LEU A 59 -2.94 26.21 -2.33
N LEU A 60 -3.22 25.93 -1.06
CA LEU A 60 -3.45 26.96 -0.04
C LEU A 60 -2.20 27.83 0.14
N SER A 61 -1.02 27.21 0.24
CA SER A 61 0.26 27.94 0.33
C SER A 61 0.49 28.84 -0.89
N LEU A 62 0.20 28.32 -2.09
CA LEU A 62 0.32 29.07 -3.34
C LEU A 62 -0.67 30.25 -3.40
N SER A 63 -1.91 30.05 -2.94
CA SER A 63 -2.93 31.12 -2.86
C SER A 63 -2.55 32.25 -1.90
N LYS A 64 -1.68 31.97 -0.92
CA LYS A 64 -1.12 32.95 0.01
C LYS A 64 0.14 33.65 -0.55
N GLY A 65 0.48 33.41 -1.81
CA GLY A 65 1.62 34.01 -2.49
C GLY A 65 2.97 33.40 -2.09
N LYS A 66 2.99 32.23 -1.44
CA LYS A 66 4.23 31.54 -1.10
C LYS A 66 4.77 30.82 -2.33
N GLU A 67 6.06 30.97 -2.59
CA GLU A 67 6.75 30.26 -3.66
C GLU A 67 6.57 28.74 -3.51
N PRO A 68 6.20 28.02 -4.59
CA PRO A 68 5.94 26.59 -4.52
C PRO A 68 7.23 25.82 -4.24
N ASN A 69 7.25 25.03 -3.16
CA ASN A 69 8.38 24.17 -2.86
C ASN A 69 8.48 23.05 -3.90
N LYS A 70 9.58 23.00 -4.65
CA LYS A 70 9.85 21.99 -5.69
C LYS A 70 9.70 20.56 -5.16
N PHE A 71 10.12 20.30 -3.92
CA PHE A 71 9.98 18.98 -3.31
C PHE A 71 8.52 18.64 -2.98
N ALA A 72 7.70 19.62 -2.57
CA ALA A 72 6.27 19.40 -2.38
C ALA A 72 5.58 19.08 -3.71
N VAL A 73 5.90 19.80 -4.78
CA VAL A 73 5.38 19.54 -6.13
C VAL A 73 5.78 18.13 -6.61
N LEU A 74 7.06 17.77 -6.49
CA LEU A 74 7.56 16.44 -6.85
C LEU A 74 6.92 15.33 -6.00
N SER A 75 6.71 15.57 -4.71
CA SER A 75 5.99 14.65 -3.84
C SER A 75 4.55 14.44 -4.31
N VAL A 76 3.85 15.52 -4.67
CA VAL A 76 2.47 15.45 -5.18
C VAL A 76 2.42 14.66 -6.49
N ALA A 77 3.32 14.98 -7.44
CA ALA A 77 3.39 14.30 -8.72
C ALA A 77 3.74 12.79 -8.57
N ALA A 78 4.77 12.47 -7.80
CA ALA A 78 5.20 11.09 -7.57
C ALA A 78 4.13 10.26 -6.87
N GLY A 79 3.42 10.82 -5.89
CA GLY A 79 2.35 10.10 -5.19
C GLY A 79 1.10 9.90 -6.04
N LEU A 80 0.75 10.84 -6.92
CA LEU A 80 -0.33 10.62 -7.90
C LEU A 80 0.02 9.49 -8.87
N LEU A 81 1.24 9.48 -9.39
CA LEU A 81 1.72 8.39 -10.24
C LEU A 81 1.72 7.05 -9.49
N ALA A 82 2.18 7.05 -8.24
CA ALA A 82 2.16 5.86 -7.39
C ALA A 82 0.75 5.28 -7.27
N VAL A 83 -0.26 6.11 -6.95
CA VAL A 83 -1.66 5.66 -6.81
C VAL A 83 -2.16 4.99 -8.08
N VAL A 84 -1.92 5.59 -9.25
CA VAL A 84 -2.34 5.05 -10.55
C VAL A 84 -1.70 3.68 -10.79
N VAL A 85 -0.38 3.60 -10.60
CA VAL A 85 0.38 2.35 -10.76
C VAL A 85 -0.06 1.28 -9.75
N GLY A 86 -0.33 1.67 -8.51
CA GLY A 86 -0.75 0.80 -7.42
C GLY A 86 -2.13 0.19 -7.68
N GLU A 87 -3.09 1.00 -8.10
CA GLU A 87 -4.43 0.51 -8.42
C GLU A 87 -4.41 -0.41 -9.64
N LEU A 88 -3.63 -0.07 -10.68
CA LEU A 88 -3.45 -0.93 -11.84
C LEU A 88 -2.79 -2.26 -11.45
N GLY A 89 -1.72 -2.22 -10.67
CA GLY A 89 -1.00 -3.40 -10.18
C GLY A 89 -1.88 -4.31 -9.32
N ARG A 90 -2.74 -3.73 -8.47
CA ARG A 90 -3.70 -4.47 -7.64
C ARG A 90 -4.81 -5.11 -8.47
N ARG A 91 -5.35 -4.42 -9.48
CA ARG A 91 -6.39 -4.95 -10.38
C ARG A 91 -5.88 -6.09 -11.24
N ARG A 92 -4.69 -5.90 -11.84
CA ARG A 92 -4.06 -6.88 -12.73
C ARG A 92 -3.26 -7.96 -11.99
N THR A 93 -3.16 -7.89 -10.66
CA THR A 93 -2.39 -8.84 -9.82
C THR A 93 -0.94 -8.95 -10.29
N MET A 94 -0.32 -7.82 -10.67
CA MET A 94 1.02 -7.80 -11.25
C MET A 94 2.07 -7.39 -10.23
N ALA A 95 2.95 -8.33 -9.89
CA ALA A 95 4.01 -8.12 -8.91
C ALA A 95 4.93 -6.95 -9.25
N VAL A 96 5.29 -6.77 -10.52
CA VAL A 96 6.17 -5.68 -10.99
C VAL A 96 5.53 -4.32 -10.72
N LEU A 97 4.25 -4.14 -11.06
CA LEU A 97 3.54 -2.89 -10.83
C LEU A 97 3.38 -2.59 -9.33
N LEU A 98 3.15 -3.61 -8.51
CA LEU A 98 3.09 -3.44 -7.05
C LEU A 98 4.43 -3.03 -6.42
N ARG A 99 5.55 -3.52 -6.98
CA ARG A 99 6.90 -3.06 -6.58
C ARG A 99 7.12 -1.61 -6.99
N LEU A 100 6.81 -1.25 -8.24
CA LEU A 100 6.92 0.12 -8.74
C LEU A 100 6.06 1.10 -7.93
N TYR A 101 4.83 0.71 -7.60
CA TYR A 101 3.96 1.46 -6.70
C TYR A 101 4.63 1.76 -5.36
N THR A 102 5.18 0.72 -4.71
CA THR A 102 5.81 0.86 -3.40
C THR A 102 7.06 1.74 -3.46
N SER A 103 7.85 1.64 -4.54
CA SER A 103 9.01 2.49 -4.78
C SER A 103 8.61 3.96 -4.99
N LEU A 104 7.63 4.22 -5.86
CA LEU A 104 7.15 5.59 -6.14
C LEU A 104 6.51 6.22 -4.90
N SER A 105 5.73 5.47 -4.12
CA SER A 105 5.13 6.01 -2.90
C SER A 105 6.18 6.31 -1.82
N SER A 106 7.25 5.50 -1.73
CA SER A 106 8.40 5.79 -0.86
C SER A 106 9.13 7.07 -1.30
N ILE A 107 9.34 7.26 -2.61
CA ILE A 107 9.96 8.47 -3.17
C ILE A 107 9.11 9.71 -2.85
N ALA A 108 7.79 9.61 -3.00
CA ALA A 108 6.87 10.69 -2.65
C ALA A 108 7.01 11.09 -1.17
N VAL A 109 7.00 10.12 -0.26
CA VAL A 109 7.20 10.38 1.18
C VAL A 109 8.58 10.99 1.46
N ALA A 110 9.64 10.51 0.79
CA ALA A 110 10.98 11.08 0.94
C ALA A 110 11.05 12.55 0.50
N PHE A 111 10.38 12.91 -0.60
CA PHE A 111 10.28 14.31 -1.04
C PHE A 111 9.46 15.16 -0.05
N SER A 112 8.35 14.63 0.49
CA SER A 112 7.59 15.30 1.56
C SER A 112 8.44 15.59 2.80
N VAL A 113 9.23 14.60 3.26
CA VAL A 113 10.15 14.78 4.40
C VAL A 113 11.23 15.81 4.08
N THR A 114 11.81 15.74 2.88
CA THR A 114 12.81 16.71 2.42
C THR A 114 12.26 18.13 2.36
N CYS A 115 11.00 18.29 1.95
CA CYS A 115 10.29 19.58 1.96
C CYS A 115 10.26 20.18 3.38
N ILE A 116 9.87 19.37 4.37
CA ILE A 116 9.79 19.76 5.78
C ILE A 116 11.18 20.09 6.34
N ILE A 117 12.22 19.31 6.04
CA ILE A 117 13.60 19.60 6.45
C ILE A 117 14.11 20.92 5.84
N ARG A 118 13.96 21.10 4.53
CA ARG A 118 14.44 22.29 3.79
C ARG A 118 13.73 23.58 4.20
N SER A 119 12.49 23.48 4.67
CA SER A 119 11.70 24.63 5.14
C SER A 119 12.00 25.03 6.59
N GLU A 120 12.95 24.35 7.25
CA GLU A 120 13.29 24.50 8.67
C GLU A 120 12.10 24.31 9.63
N LEU A 121 10.98 23.76 9.13
CA LEU A 121 9.77 23.55 9.92
C LEU A 121 10.01 22.62 11.11
N LEU A 122 10.86 21.60 10.97
CA LEU A 122 11.22 20.71 12.08
C LEU A 122 11.92 21.46 13.22
N PHE A 123 12.83 22.36 12.88
CA PHE A 123 13.56 23.14 13.88
C PHE A 123 12.62 24.10 14.60
N LYS A 124 11.72 24.77 13.88
CA LYS A 124 10.70 25.65 14.46
C LYS A 124 9.78 24.91 15.45
N VAL A 125 9.33 23.71 15.08
CA VAL A 125 8.47 22.87 15.94
C VAL A 125 9.23 22.40 17.19
N MET A 126 10.47 21.93 17.02
CA MET A 126 11.29 21.39 18.11
C MET A 126 11.68 22.46 19.12
N ASN A 127 11.95 23.69 18.68
CA ASN A 127 12.36 24.79 19.53
C ASN A 127 11.18 25.52 20.23
N LYS A 128 9.95 24.97 20.15
CA LYS A 128 8.70 25.53 20.72
C LYS A 128 8.44 27.00 20.37
N ASN A 129 8.98 27.49 19.25
CA ASN A 129 8.67 28.81 18.71
C ASN A 129 7.29 28.78 18.02
N THR A 130 6.25 28.36 18.74
CA THR A 130 4.89 28.12 18.21
C THR A 130 4.19 29.40 17.76
N GLU A 131 4.64 30.56 18.23
CA GLU A 131 4.08 31.86 17.82
C GLU A 131 4.42 32.23 16.37
N ALA A 132 5.52 31.70 15.82
CA ALA A 132 5.95 31.99 14.45
C ALA A 132 5.47 30.95 13.41
N ILE A 133 4.72 29.92 13.85
CA ILE A 133 4.27 28.82 12.98
C ILE A 133 2.80 29.03 12.65
N THR A 134 2.50 29.08 11.36
CA THR A 134 1.09 29.15 10.91
C THR A 134 0.38 27.82 11.17
N SER A 135 -0.93 27.85 11.44
CA SER A 135 -1.70 26.65 11.74
C SER A 135 -1.59 25.57 10.64
N TYR A 136 -1.57 25.97 9.37
CA TYR A 136 -1.45 25.05 8.23
C TYR A 136 -0.04 24.43 8.08
N GLU A 137 1.02 25.10 8.56
CA GLU A 137 2.37 24.54 8.59
C GLU A 137 2.49 23.41 9.64
N MET A 138 1.82 23.56 10.80
CA MET A 138 1.71 22.46 11.77
C MET A 138 0.93 21.28 11.19
N PHE A 139 -0.17 21.56 10.48
CA PHE A 139 -0.92 20.51 9.79
C PHE A 139 -0.06 19.75 8.78
N ASP A 140 0.82 20.44 8.05
CA ASP A 140 1.72 19.80 7.09
C ASP A 140 2.73 18.86 7.77
N VAL A 141 3.32 19.28 8.90
CA VAL A 141 4.23 18.41 9.69
C VAL A 141 3.52 17.15 10.19
N VAL A 142 2.34 17.30 10.80
CA VAL A 142 1.54 16.15 11.29
C VAL A 142 1.16 15.23 10.13
N ARG A 143 0.75 15.82 9.02
CA ARG A 143 0.39 15.10 7.80
C ARG A 143 1.58 14.29 7.27
N VAL A 144 2.77 14.86 7.17
CA VAL A 144 3.98 14.13 6.73
C VAL A 144 4.32 12.98 7.69
N ALA A 145 4.21 13.19 9.01
CA ALA A 145 4.41 12.12 9.99
C ALA A 145 3.43 10.96 9.81
N LEU A 146 2.13 11.26 9.60
CA LEU A 146 1.12 10.25 9.26
C LEU A 146 1.43 9.55 7.93
N GLY A 147 1.97 10.28 6.94
CA GLY A 147 2.41 9.72 5.66
C GLY A 147 3.52 8.67 5.81
N ILE A 148 4.49 8.91 6.69
CA ILE A 148 5.56 7.96 7.01
C ILE A 148 4.96 6.67 7.62
N LEU A 149 4.09 6.81 8.61
CA LEU A 149 3.41 5.68 9.27
C LEU A 149 2.60 4.87 8.26
N LEU A 150 1.82 5.54 7.41
CA LEU A 150 1.04 4.91 6.35
C LEU A 150 1.94 4.14 5.38
N GLN A 151 3.08 4.72 4.99
CA GLN A 151 4.02 4.09 4.07
C GLN A 151 4.64 2.80 4.64
N MET A 152 4.92 2.75 5.94
CA MET A 152 5.37 1.52 6.60
C MET A 152 4.33 0.39 6.49
N VAL A 153 3.06 0.71 6.73
CA VAL A 153 1.95 -0.27 6.61
C VAL A 153 1.77 -0.73 5.16
N VAL A 154 1.93 0.18 4.20
CA VAL A 154 1.88 -0.11 2.76
C VAL A 154 3.00 -1.06 2.36
N ILE A 155 4.25 -0.78 2.74
CA ILE A 155 5.40 -1.66 2.45
C ILE A 155 5.17 -3.05 3.04
N ALA A 156 4.74 -3.14 4.30
CA ALA A 156 4.47 -4.41 4.95
C ALA A 156 3.36 -5.21 4.25
N THR A 157 2.26 -4.54 3.88
CA THR A 157 1.11 -5.18 3.22
C THR A 157 1.47 -5.65 1.81
N THR A 158 2.14 -4.80 1.02
CA THR A 158 2.56 -5.15 -0.34
C THR A 158 3.58 -6.29 -0.34
N THR A 159 4.54 -6.28 0.59
CA THR A 159 5.54 -7.35 0.72
C THR A 159 4.87 -8.69 1.04
N ARG A 160 3.95 -8.72 2.01
CA ARG A 160 3.18 -9.94 2.34
C ARG A 160 2.35 -10.43 1.14
N LEU A 161 1.74 -9.51 0.40
CA LEU A 161 0.97 -9.84 -0.80
C LEU A 161 1.86 -10.46 -1.89
N LEU A 162 3.01 -9.85 -2.17
CA LEU A 162 3.98 -10.34 -3.16
C LEU A 162 4.52 -11.73 -2.81
N GLN A 163 4.79 -11.99 -1.52
CA GLN A 163 5.22 -13.30 -1.05
C GLN A 163 4.15 -14.37 -1.32
N ASN A 164 2.88 -14.06 -1.06
CA ASN A 164 1.78 -14.99 -1.31
C ASN A 164 1.48 -15.17 -2.81
N MET A 165 1.85 -14.21 -3.67
CA MET A 165 1.76 -14.34 -5.13
C MET A 165 2.89 -15.19 -5.74
N SER A 166 4.02 -15.35 -5.05
CA SER A 166 5.19 -16.05 -5.62
C SER A 166 5.01 -17.57 -5.54
N PRO A 167 5.52 -18.35 -6.52
CA PRO A 167 5.46 -19.82 -6.48
C PRO A 167 6.11 -20.35 -5.19
N PRO A 168 5.61 -21.45 -4.59
CA PRO A 168 6.26 -22.06 -3.44
C PRO A 168 7.71 -22.42 -3.81
N LYS A 169 8.67 -22.04 -2.94
CA LYS A 169 10.06 -22.52 -3.08
C LYS A 169 10.00 -24.05 -3.10
N ARG A 170 10.52 -24.67 -4.17
CA ARG A 170 10.75 -26.11 -4.17
C ARG A 170 11.71 -26.41 -3.03
N ALA A 171 11.34 -27.32 -2.14
CA ALA A 171 12.32 -27.92 -1.25
C ALA A 171 13.30 -28.68 -2.16
N SER A 172 14.53 -28.17 -2.24
CA SER A 172 15.67 -28.89 -2.83
C SER A 172 16.26 -29.82 -1.78
#